data_AF-A0A494ZQE1-F1
#
_entry.id   AF-A0A494ZQE1-F1
#
_cell.length_a   1.000
_cell.length_b   1.000
_cell.length_c   1.000
_cell.angle_alpha   90.00
_cell.angle_beta   90.00
_cell.angle_gamma   90.00
#
_symmetry.space_group_name_H-M   'P 1'
#
loop_
_entity.id
_entity.type
_entity.pdbx_description
1 polymer ?
#
loop_
_entity_poly.entity_id
_entity_poly.type
_entity_poly.pdbx_seq_one_letter_code
_entity_poly.pdbx_strand_id
1 'polypeptide(L)'
;MSNSLCKERILSEDYRDFILDGIQTSFLSDIALQNSCIQNADFDYRCIYISAIQAEPITLKQFPYASIPKCYAPISMETLNQTGILSIQNYPTLQLKGKGVLIGFLDSGIDYLSPLFRNLDGSTRILSIWDQTIQTGTPPDNFYYGSEYTQPQINDALASEQPLKIVPSQDVEGHGTFVASLACGGGAPQENFLGAAPESTLAVVKLKPAKQYLRDYYFIADSATAYQETDILLAIKYLSDLAAKYKLPLILCIALGTNSGGHLGLLPLSNLLDLYASKANIIPVTGVGNEANGRHHFQYTLKNIADSATVEIRVGEGVPGFTLELWNSIPNVLAFSIVSPSGETRGRNTIRTTERDEFQFLLEGTTAIVDYKLLVERTNQELIFFRFQKPSPGIWKIIVSPLRIIDGLFHMWLPLSSFIQGEVFFLNSNPYYTITNPGNASRPICVSYYDGNTNAIALDSGRGYDRYDGIHPDFTAPGISILGSLPNNRFAVRSGSSLSVAITAGACALLLEWILLQLGVESVDTTQIKSLFVIGATRPSTMTFPNPEWGYGQLNLFRTFEELRNY
;
A
#
# COMPACT_ATOMS: atom_id res chain seq x y z
N MET A 1 1.77 4.36 32.89
CA MET A 1 1.18 3.11 32.38
C MET A 1 2.34 2.16 32.14
N SER A 2 2.28 0.88 32.53
CA SER A 2 3.42 -0.03 32.32
C SER A 2 3.55 -0.41 30.84
N ASN A 3 4.78 -0.52 30.33
CA ASN A 3 5.05 -0.96 28.94
C ASN A 3 4.39 -2.33 28.63
N SER A 4 4.25 -3.19 29.65
CA SER A 4 3.57 -4.49 29.54
C SER A 4 2.10 -4.38 29.16
N LEU A 5 1.37 -3.41 29.73
CA LEU A 5 -0.05 -3.22 29.47
C LEU A 5 -0.28 -2.70 28.06
N CYS A 6 0.55 -1.77 27.58
CA CYS A 6 0.45 -1.27 26.22
C CYS A 6 0.68 -2.38 25.19
N LYS A 7 1.72 -3.20 25.40
CA LYS A 7 2.02 -4.37 24.56
C LYS A 7 0.84 -5.32 24.44
N GLU A 8 0.21 -5.67 25.56
CA GLU A 8 -0.96 -6.56 25.60
C GLU A 8 -2.11 -6.02 24.74
N ARG A 9 -2.41 -4.73 24.84
CA ARG A 9 -3.51 -4.10 24.08
C ARG A 9 -3.23 -4.01 22.59
N ILE A 10 -1.98 -3.79 22.23
CA ILE A 10 -1.56 -3.75 20.82
C ILE A 10 -1.71 -5.12 20.16
N LEU A 11 -1.44 -6.20 20.90
CA LEU A 11 -1.39 -7.56 20.34
C LEU A 11 -2.69 -8.34 20.50
N SER A 12 -3.48 -8.06 21.53
CA SER A 12 -4.69 -8.83 21.85
C SER A 12 -5.85 -8.53 20.87
N GLU A 13 -6.56 -9.59 20.52
CA GLU A 13 -7.84 -9.56 19.79
C GLU A 13 -9.00 -9.01 20.64
N ASP A 14 -8.79 -8.74 21.94
CA ASP A 14 -9.79 -8.09 22.80
C ASP A 14 -9.78 -6.55 22.67
N TYR A 15 -8.92 -6.01 21.80
CA TYR A 15 -8.78 -4.58 21.56
C TYR A 15 -8.97 -4.25 20.08
N ARG A 16 -9.58 -3.10 19.82
CA ARG A 16 -9.79 -2.50 18.51
C ARG A 16 -8.85 -1.32 18.34
N ASP A 17 -8.17 -1.30 17.21
CA ASP A 17 -7.18 -0.31 16.84
C ASP A 17 -7.87 0.80 16.05
N PHE A 18 -7.54 2.05 16.35
CA PHE A 18 -8.01 3.22 15.62
C PHE A 18 -6.87 4.20 15.38
N ILE A 19 -7.01 4.99 14.32
CA ILE A 19 -6.09 6.07 13.96
C ILE A 19 -6.72 7.39 14.39
N LEU A 20 -5.99 8.14 15.22
CA LEU A 20 -6.30 9.52 15.55
C LEU A 20 -5.45 10.43 14.70
N ASP A 21 -6.09 11.46 14.17
CA ASP A 21 -5.41 12.59 13.56
C ASP A 21 -5.55 13.82 14.48
N GLY A 22 -4.67 14.82 14.34
CA GLY A 22 -4.61 15.97 15.25
C GLY A 22 -5.87 16.84 15.35
N ILE A 23 -6.93 16.59 14.56
CA ILE A 23 -8.15 17.41 14.50
C ILE A 23 -9.37 16.65 15.05
N GLN A 24 -9.40 15.32 15.01
CA GLN A 24 -10.53 14.52 15.51
C GLN A 24 -10.28 13.96 16.90
N THR A 25 -10.79 14.67 17.91
CA THR A 25 -10.90 14.17 19.29
C THR A 25 -12.35 14.01 19.74
N SER A 26 -13.33 14.39 18.91
CA SER A 26 -14.74 14.42 19.28
C SER A 26 -15.34 13.03 19.52
N PHE A 27 -14.95 11.98 18.77
CA PHE A 27 -15.46 10.63 19.05
C PHE A 27 -14.86 10.01 20.33
N LEU A 28 -13.78 10.61 20.85
CA LEU A 28 -13.16 10.20 22.11
C LEU A 28 -13.83 10.85 23.32
N SER A 29 -14.72 11.85 23.15
CA SER A 29 -15.36 12.52 24.30
C SER A 29 -16.23 11.57 25.12
N ASP A 30 -16.80 10.55 24.47
CA ASP A 30 -17.66 9.53 25.09
C ASP A 30 -16.86 8.31 25.57
N ILE A 31 -15.59 8.20 25.17
CA ILE A 31 -14.70 7.10 25.53
C ILE A 31 -13.79 7.57 26.65
N ALA A 32 -13.85 6.93 27.82
CA ALA A 32 -12.94 7.23 28.92
C ALA A 32 -11.49 6.90 28.51
N LEU A 33 -10.77 7.91 27.99
CA LEU A 33 -9.36 7.83 27.60
C LEU A 33 -8.41 7.61 28.79
N GLN A 34 -8.93 7.71 30.01
CA GLN A 34 -8.18 7.40 31.21
C GLN A 34 -7.73 5.95 31.14
N ASN A 35 -6.42 5.77 30.93
CA ASN A 35 -5.71 4.50 30.78
C ASN A 35 -5.70 3.87 29.38
N SER A 36 -6.04 4.54 28.27
CA SER A 36 -5.87 3.99 26.92
C SER A 36 -4.40 3.90 26.49
N CYS A 37 -4.01 2.81 25.82
CA CYS A 37 -2.68 2.74 25.20
C CYS A 37 -2.68 3.57 23.93
N ILE A 38 -1.67 4.43 23.76
CA ILE A 38 -1.53 5.32 22.60
C ILE A 38 -0.07 5.25 22.13
N GLN A 39 0.14 5.02 20.84
CA GLN A 39 1.45 5.11 20.18
C GLN A 39 1.48 6.30 19.23
N ASN A 40 2.52 7.12 19.32
CA ASN A 40 2.74 8.22 18.38
C ASN A 40 3.22 7.67 17.02
N ALA A 41 2.62 8.14 15.94
CA ALA A 41 2.96 7.78 14.56
C ALA A 41 3.44 8.98 13.73
N ASP A 42 3.91 10.04 14.42
CA ASP A 42 4.34 11.34 13.90
C ASP A 42 3.25 12.18 13.23
N PHE A 43 3.56 13.47 13.03
CA PHE A 43 2.66 14.45 12.40
C PHE A 43 1.24 14.49 12.99
N ASP A 44 1.15 14.43 14.31
CA ASP A 44 -0.08 14.36 15.11
C ASP A 44 -0.94 13.11 14.89
N TYR A 45 -0.47 12.14 14.09
CA TYR A 45 -1.08 10.82 14.00
C TYR A 45 -0.73 9.98 15.22
N ARG A 46 -1.75 9.32 15.77
CA ARG A 46 -1.60 8.42 16.92
C ARG A 46 -2.43 7.16 16.71
N CYS A 47 -1.87 6.01 17.06
CA CYS A 47 -2.59 4.75 17.12
C CYS A 47 -3.14 4.56 18.54
N ILE A 48 -4.44 4.36 18.68
CA ILE A 48 -5.11 4.12 19.97
C ILE A 48 -5.74 2.72 19.98
N TYR A 49 -5.70 2.09 21.16
CA TYR A 49 -6.20 0.73 21.37
C TYR A 49 -7.31 0.75 22.42
N ILE A 50 -8.54 0.49 22.00
CA ILE A 50 -9.76 0.55 22.81
C ILE A 50 -10.29 -0.87 23.02
N SER A 51 -10.79 -1.20 24.22
CA SER A 51 -11.34 -2.54 24.47
C SER A 51 -12.55 -2.82 23.56
N ALA A 52 -12.70 -4.08 23.11
CA ALA A 52 -13.82 -4.50 22.26
C ALA A 52 -15.18 -4.15 22.89
N ILE A 53 -15.31 -4.32 24.21
CA ILE A 53 -16.53 -4.00 24.98
C ILE A 53 -16.97 -2.53 24.79
N GLN A 54 -16.01 -1.61 24.66
CA GLN A 54 -16.28 -0.18 24.50
C GLN A 54 -16.41 0.23 23.02
N ALA A 55 -15.72 -0.47 22.13
CA ALA A 55 -15.61 -0.08 20.73
C ALA A 55 -16.66 -0.74 19.81
N GLU A 56 -17.31 -1.82 20.24
CA GLU A 56 -18.26 -2.56 19.39
C GLU A 56 -19.72 -2.12 19.59
N PRO A 57 -20.52 -2.12 18.51
CA PRO A 57 -20.16 -2.45 17.13
C PRO A 57 -19.40 -1.32 16.41
N ILE A 58 -18.38 -1.64 15.61
CA ILE A 58 -17.67 -0.63 14.80
C ILE A 58 -18.60 -0.13 13.68
N THR A 59 -18.98 1.14 13.74
CA THR A 59 -19.90 1.79 12.77
C THR A 59 -19.37 3.13 12.28
N LEU A 60 -19.75 3.54 11.06
CA LEU A 60 -19.38 4.86 10.53
C LEU A 60 -20.13 6.03 11.20
N LYS A 61 -21.13 5.70 12.03
CA LYS A 61 -21.82 6.63 12.92
C LYS A 61 -21.00 6.93 14.18
N GLN A 62 -20.36 5.92 14.74
CA GLN A 62 -19.56 6.04 15.96
C GLN A 62 -18.12 6.46 15.67
N PHE A 63 -17.54 5.92 14.60
CA PHE A 63 -16.15 6.14 14.23
C PHE A 63 -16.04 6.81 12.86
N PRO A 64 -15.22 7.86 12.74
CA PRO A 64 -14.84 8.43 11.46
C PRO A 64 -14.27 7.37 10.51
N TYR A 65 -14.56 7.48 9.20
CA TYR A 65 -14.15 6.45 8.24
C TYR A 65 -12.63 6.27 8.19
N ALA A 66 -11.90 7.38 8.24
CA ALA A 66 -10.43 7.39 8.25
C ALA A 66 -9.84 6.90 9.58
N SER A 67 -10.61 6.86 10.67
CA SER A 67 -10.11 6.37 11.97
C SER A 67 -10.09 4.83 12.05
N ILE A 68 -10.92 4.14 11.26
CA ILE A 68 -10.93 2.68 11.18
C ILE A 68 -9.77 2.28 10.25
N PRO A 69 -8.73 1.59 10.76
CA PRO A 69 -7.54 1.26 9.98
C PRO A 69 -7.90 0.44 8.75
N LYS A 70 -7.29 0.75 7.60
CA LYS A 70 -7.42 -0.12 6.42
C LYS A 70 -6.45 -1.30 6.49
N CYS A 71 -6.74 -2.33 5.70
CA CYS A 71 -5.81 -3.42 5.46
C CYS A 71 -5.13 -3.23 4.11
N TYR A 72 -3.83 -3.53 4.05
CA TYR A 72 -2.99 -3.45 2.88
C TYR A 72 -2.37 -4.81 2.59
N ALA A 73 -2.27 -5.16 1.32
CA ALA A 73 -1.59 -6.36 0.85
C ALA A 73 -0.31 -5.99 0.10
N PRO A 74 0.68 -6.89 0.02
CA PRO A 74 1.74 -6.79 -0.98
C PRO A 74 1.16 -6.60 -2.39
N ILE A 75 1.66 -5.63 -3.17
CA ILE A 75 1.20 -5.39 -4.55
C ILE A 75 1.87 -6.35 -5.55
N SER A 76 1.56 -7.62 -5.34
CA SER A 76 1.84 -8.84 -6.11
C SER A 76 3.30 -9.28 -6.25
N MET A 77 3.43 -10.61 -6.32
CA MET A 77 4.51 -11.35 -6.96
C MET A 77 3.92 -12.60 -7.66
N GLU A 78 3.44 -12.45 -8.89
CA GLU A 78 2.99 -13.62 -9.66
C GLU A 78 4.17 -14.40 -10.23
N THR A 79 4.13 -15.73 -10.12
CA THR A 79 5.19 -16.61 -10.64
C THR A 79 4.98 -16.84 -12.13
N LEU A 80 5.96 -16.45 -12.95
CA LEU A 80 5.96 -16.79 -14.37
C LEU A 80 6.88 -17.98 -14.64
N ASN A 81 6.37 -18.94 -15.41
CA ASN A 81 7.17 -19.98 -16.06
C ASN A 81 7.54 -19.51 -17.47
N GLN A 82 8.50 -18.59 -17.65
CA GLN A 82 9.12 -18.36 -18.97
C GLN A 82 10.34 -17.42 -18.97
N THR A 83 11.11 -17.55 -20.05
CA THR A 83 12.44 -17.00 -20.35
C THR A 83 12.39 -15.58 -20.92
N GLY A 84 13.15 -14.67 -20.32
CA GLY A 84 13.35 -13.30 -20.80
C GLY A 84 13.75 -12.38 -19.65
N ILE A 85 15.01 -12.44 -19.24
CA ILE A 85 15.51 -11.72 -18.06
C ILE A 85 16.14 -10.40 -18.51
N LEU A 86 15.56 -9.29 -18.07
CA LEU A 86 16.26 -8.01 -18.11
C LEU A 86 17.30 -8.01 -16.98
N SER A 87 18.56 -7.98 -17.35
CA SER A 87 19.63 -7.66 -16.41
C SER A 87 19.59 -6.16 -16.15
N ILE A 88 19.43 -5.73 -14.89
CA ILE A 88 19.58 -4.32 -14.51
C ILE A 88 21.04 -3.94 -14.81
N GLN A 89 21.26 -3.16 -15.86
CA GLN A 89 22.60 -2.80 -16.31
C GLN A 89 23.16 -1.69 -15.42
N ASN A 90 24.31 -1.94 -14.80
CA ASN A 90 25.06 -0.92 -14.09
C ASN A 90 25.92 -0.13 -15.10
N TYR A 91 25.84 1.20 -15.08
CA TYR A 91 26.58 2.05 -16.01
C TYR A 91 28.00 2.32 -15.47
N PRO A 92 29.07 1.86 -16.15
CA PRO A 92 30.43 1.87 -15.60
C PRO A 92 31.02 3.26 -15.31
N THR A 93 30.46 4.31 -15.91
CA THR A 93 31.07 5.66 -15.94
C THR A 93 30.75 6.52 -14.73
N LEU A 94 29.63 6.30 -14.03
CA LEU A 94 29.21 7.12 -12.89
C LEU A 94 29.62 6.53 -11.53
N GLN A 95 29.93 5.22 -11.50
CA GLN A 95 30.30 4.46 -10.29
C GLN A 95 29.32 4.60 -9.09
N LEU A 96 28.09 5.03 -9.34
CA LEU A 96 27.02 5.12 -8.35
C LEU A 96 26.51 3.73 -8.00
N LYS A 97 26.39 3.45 -6.71
CA LYS A 97 25.92 2.15 -6.19
C LYS A 97 24.96 2.30 -4.99
N GLY A 98 24.57 3.53 -4.67
CA GLY A 98 23.65 3.89 -3.59
C GLY A 98 24.32 4.03 -2.23
N LYS A 99 25.64 4.20 -2.19
CA LYS A 99 26.40 4.32 -0.95
C LYS A 99 25.96 5.54 -0.15
N GLY A 100 25.84 5.40 1.16
CA GLY A 100 25.42 6.49 2.05
C GLY A 100 23.92 6.81 1.99
N VAL A 101 23.12 5.96 1.34
CA VAL A 101 21.66 6.07 1.30
C VAL A 101 21.03 4.88 2.03
N LEU A 102 20.02 5.14 2.86
CA LEU A 102 19.23 4.13 3.55
C LEU A 102 17.97 3.82 2.74
N ILE A 103 17.74 2.55 2.41
CA ILE A 103 16.46 2.08 1.89
C ILE A 103 15.73 1.34 3.01
N GLY A 104 14.58 1.89 3.41
CA GLY A 104 13.68 1.33 4.40
C GLY A 104 12.59 0.50 3.74
N PHE A 105 12.45 -0.75 4.15
CA PHE A 105 11.42 -1.68 3.68
C PHE A 105 10.42 -1.96 4.80
N LEU A 106 9.14 -2.01 4.45
CA LEU A 106 8.05 -2.45 5.33
C LEU A 106 7.23 -3.50 4.60
N ASP A 107 7.48 -4.77 4.92
CA ASP A 107 7.07 -5.91 4.09
C ASP A 107 6.99 -7.20 4.94
N SER A 108 7.09 -8.38 4.32
CA SER A 108 7.07 -9.71 4.96
C SER A 108 8.37 -10.05 5.73
N GLY A 109 9.39 -9.18 5.65
CA GLY A 109 10.69 -9.33 6.29
C GLY A 109 11.85 -9.41 5.30
N ILE A 110 12.98 -9.98 5.73
CA ILE A 110 14.15 -10.21 4.88
C ILE A 110 14.89 -11.48 5.30
N ASP A 111 15.39 -12.24 4.33
CA ASP A 111 16.40 -13.27 4.56
C ASP A 111 17.78 -12.62 4.77
N TYR A 112 18.03 -12.20 6.02
CA TYR A 112 19.28 -11.54 6.41
C TYR A 112 20.52 -12.44 6.27
N LEU A 113 20.33 -13.76 6.11
CA LEU A 113 21.43 -14.71 5.90
C LEU A 113 21.92 -14.71 4.45
N SER A 114 21.17 -14.14 3.52
CA SER A 114 21.58 -14.05 2.12
C SER A 114 22.89 -13.26 1.96
N PRO A 115 23.86 -13.74 1.16
CA PRO A 115 25.08 -12.99 0.86
C PRO A 115 24.78 -11.72 0.05
N LEU A 116 23.59 -11.63 -0.57
CA LEU A 116 23.16 -10.43 -1.30
C LEU A 116 23.10 -9.21 -0.41
N PHE A 117 22.82 -9.35 0.90
CA PHE A 117 22.67 -8.22 1.82
C PHE A 117 23.91 -7.96 2.68
N ARG A 118 25.06 -8.50 2.26
CA ARG A 118 26.34 -8.34 2.95
C ARG A 118 27.26 -7.38 2.20
N ASN A 119 28.22 -6.81 2.93
CA ASN A 119 29.39 -6.15 2.42
C ASN A 119 30.41 -7.18 1.92
N LEU A 120 31.43 -6.71 1.20
CA LEU A 120 32.52 -7.56 0.70
C LEU A 120 33.34 -8.22 1.82
N ASP A 121 33.38 -7.62 3.01
CA ASP A 121 34.05 -8.17 4.19
C ASP A 121 33.21 -9.23 4.94
N GLY A 122 31.99 -9.51 4.46
CA GLY A 122 31.06 -10.46 5.04
C GLY A 122 30.13 -9.89 6.12
N SER A 123 30.34 -8.65 6.56
CA SER A 123 29.43 -7.95 7.48
C SER A 123 28.11 -7.61 6.79
N THR A 124 27.03 -7.42 7.56
CA THR A 124 25.72 -7.07 7.01
C THR A 124 25.60 -5.59 6.62
N ARG A 125 24.89 -5.31 5.52
CA ARG A 125 24.42 -3.96 5.14
C ARG A 125 23.11 -3.57 5.81
N ILE A 126 22.48 -4.50 6.52
CA ILE A 126 21.22 -4.27 7.24
C ILE A 126 21.54 -3.58 8.57
N LEU A 127 21.14 -2.31 8.66
CA LEU A 127 21.32 -1.46 9.82
C LEU A 127 20.47 -1.92 11.01
N SER A 128 19.22 -2.30 10.75
CA SER A 128 18.32 -2.84 11.76
C SER A 128 17.16 -3.61 11.13
N ILE A 129 16.66 -4.60 11.86
CA ILE A 129 15.42 -5.33 11.56
C ILE A 129 14.46 -5.15 12.74
N TRP A 130 13.29 -4.57 12.49
CA TRP A 130 12.17 -4.63 13.44
C TRP A 130 11.20 -5.72 13.00
N ASP A 131 11.16 -6.83 13.74
CA ASP A 131 10.17 -7.88 13.52
C ASP A 131 8.98 -7.65 14.46
N GLN A 132 7.86 -7.16 13.89
CA GLN A 132 6.63 -6.90 14.63
C GLN A 132 5.93 -8.17 15.09
N THR A 133 6.30 -9.35 14.58
CA THR A 133 5.70 -10.65 14.95
C THR A 133 6.39 -11.28 16.16
N ILE A 134 7.66 -10.96 16.41
CA ILE A 134 8.43 -11.56 17.50
C ILE A 134 8.30 -10.72 18.77
N GLN A 135 7.75 -11.32 19.83
CA GLN A 135 7.45 -10.61 21.09
C GLN A 135 8.40 -10.95 22.24
N THR A 136 9.39 -11.82 22.02
CA THR A 136 10.31 -12.29 23.06
C THR A 136 11.54 -11.41 23.24
N GLY A 137 11.88 -10.59 22.23
CA GLY A 137 13.00 -9.66 22.28
C GLY A 137 12.62 -8.27 22.82
N THR A 138 13.51 -7.31 22.60
CA THR A 138 13.34 -5.92 23.01
C THR A 138 12.69 -5.13 21.88
N PRO A 139 11.54 -4.46 22.10
CA PRO A 139 10.96 -3.58 21.09
C PRO A 139 11.87 -2.36 20.83
N PRO A 140 11.80 -1.73 19.65
CA PRO A 140 12.55 -0.51 19.39
C PRO A 140 12.20 0.61 20.39
N ASP A 141 13.13 1.55 20.59
CA ASP A 141 12.93 2.69 21.47
C ASP A 141 11.64 3.46 21.13
N ASN A 142 10.83 3.77 22.14
CA ASN A 142 9.51 4.43 22.03
C ASN A 142 8.38 3.61 21.39
N PHE A 143 8.60 2.32 21.11
CA PHE A 143 7.57 1.37 20.71
C PHE A 143 7.33 0.33 21.80
N TYR A 144 6.13 -0.25 21.84
CA TYR A 144 5.74 -1.18 22.92
C TYR A 144 5.68 -2.65 22.51
N TYR A 145 5.95 -3.00 21.24
CA TYR A 145 5.78 -4.36 20.71
C TYR A 145 6.79 -4.69 19.60
N GLY A 146 6.87 -5.98 19.25
CA GLY A 146 7.87 -6.51 18.33
C GLY A 146 9.26 -6.61 18.96
N SER A 147 10.24 -6.97 18.14
CA SER A 147 11.65 -7.09 18.54
C SER A 147 12.56 -6.41 17.52
N GLU A 148 13.46 -5.56 17.99
CA GLU A 148 14.52 -4.95 17.19
C GLU A 148 15.80 -5.79 17.23
N TYR A 149 16.40 -6.00 16.07
CA TYR A 149 17.71 -6.62 15.90
C TYR A 149 18.64 -5.64 15.19
N THR A 150 19.62 -5.14 15.93
CA THR A 150 20.59 -4.16 15.46
C THR A 150 21.67 -4.79 14.59
N GLN A 151 22.34 -3.98 13.76
CA GLN A 151 23.45 -4.43 12.93
C GLN A 151 24.53 -5.26 13.67
N PRO A 152 24.98 -4.91 14.89
CA PRO A 152 25.88 -5.77 15.66
C PRO A 152 25.31 -7.17 15.93
N GLN A 153 24.05 -7.26 16.38
CA GLN A 153 23.40 -8.56 16.64
C GLN A 153 23.23 -9.39 15.38
N ILE A 154 22.95 -8.74 14.24
CA ILE A 154 22.87 -9.41 12.94
C ILE A 154 24.24 -9.95 12.55
N ASN A 155 25.32 -9.19 12.73
CA ASN A 155 26.69 -9.66 12.48
C ASN A 155 27.08 -10.83 13.41
N ASP A 156 26.73 -10.76 14.70
CA ASP A 156 26.94 -11.86 15.65
C ASP A 156 26.17 -13.12 15.22
N ALA A 157 24.94 -12.95 14.71
CA ALA A 157 24.16 -14.04 14.13
C ALA A 157 24.84 -14.64 12.89
N LEU A 158 25.35 -13.80 11.98
CA LEU A 158 26.05 -14.25 10.77
C LEU A 158 27.36 -14.98 11.05
N ALA A 159 28.02 -14.68 12.16
CA ALA A 159 29.24 -15.37 12.61
C ALA A 159 28.96 -16.68 13.38
N SER A 160 27.70 -16.92 13.77
CA SER A 160 27.30 -18.10 14.55
C SER A 160 26.95 -19.29 13.67
N GLU A 161 27.21 -20.51 14.15
CA GLU A 161 26.70 -21.75 13.55
C GLU A 161 25.17 -21.87 13.66
N GLN A 162 24.54 -21.10 14.55
CA GLN A 162 23.10 -21.11 14.78
C GLN A 162 22.52 -19.68 14.75
N PRO A 163 22.53 -19.00 13.59
CA PRO A 163 22.15 -17.60 13.46
C PRO A 163 20.76 -17.27 14.03
N LEU A 164 19.80 -18.16 13.80
CA LEU A 164 18.40 -17.98 14.21
C LEU A 164 18.17 -18.05 15.73
N LYS A 165 19.15 -18.51 16.52
CA LYS A 165 19.08 -18.39 17.98
C LYS A 165 19.37 -16.97 18.47
N ILE A 166 20.10 -16.19 17.68
CA ILE A 166 20.47 -14.80 18.00
C ILE A 166 19.46 -13.85 17.37
N VAL A 167 19.18 -14.02 16.07
CA VAL A 167 18.18 -13.26 15.32
C VAL A 167 17.16 -14.22 14.72
N PRO A 168 16.05 -14.52 15.42
CA PRO A 168 15.03 -15.47 14.95
C PRO A 168 14.13 -14.94 13.82
N SER A 169 14.34 -13.70 13.36
CA SER A 169 13.55 -13.11 12.26
C SER A 169 13.81 -13.84 10.94
N GLN A 170 12.73 -14.27 10.29
CA GLN A 170 12.77 -14.91 8.98
C GLN A 170 11.68 -14.35 8.07
N ASP A 171 11.99 -14.22 6.79
CA ASP A 171 11.00 -13.97 5.74
C ASP A 171 10.49 -15.32 5.20
N VAL A 172 9.32 -15.74 5.67
CA VAL A 172 8.72 -17.02 5.26
C VAL A 172 7.96 -16.86 3.94
N GLU A 173 7.36 -15.70 3.70
CA GLU A 173 6.61 -15.42 2.47
C GLU A 173 7.54 -15.15 1.28
N GLY A 174 8.67 -14.49 1.52
CA GLY A 174 9.71 -14.20 0.52
C GLY A 174 9.50 -12.90 -0.26
N HIS A 175 8.40 -12.17 -0.05
CA HIS A 175 8.11 -10.93 -0.78
C HIS A 175 9.11 -9.83 -0.44
N GLY A 176 9.35 -9.58 0.84
CA GLY A 176 10.28 -8.56 1.28
C GLY A 176 11.73 -8.84 0.85
N THR A 177 12.17 -10.11 0.91
CA THR A 177 13.48 -10.53 0.39
C THR A 177 13.60 -10.25 -1.11
N PHE A 178 12.57 -10.52 -1.88
CA PHE A 178 12.55 -10.31 -3.32
C PHE A 178 12.64 -8.82 -3.68
N VAL A 179 11.78 -8.00 -3.06
CA VAL A 179 11.76 -6.54 -3.22
C VAL A 179 13.12 -5.94 -2.81
N ALA A 180 13.65 -6.31 -1.65
CA ALA A 180 14.95 -5.83 -1.20
C ALA A 180 16.10 -6.24 -2.14
N SER A 181 16.05 -7.45 -2.70
CA SER A 181 17.06 -7.91 -3.65
C SER A 181 17.09 -7.05 -4.91
N LEU A 182 15.93 -6.67 -5.46
CA LEU A 182 15.85 -5.84 -6.65
C LEU A 182 16.29 -4.40 -6.39
N ALA A 183 15.87 -3.83 -5.27
CA ALA A 183 16.23 -2.47 -4.90
C ALA A 183 17.73 -2.34 -4.63
N CYS A 184 18.34 -3.26 -3.88
CA CYS A 184 19.71 -3.09 -3.38
C CYS A 184 20.47 -4.40 -3.10
N GLY A 185 20.08 -5.53 -3.68
CA GLY A 185 20.82 -6.79 -3.56
C GLY A 185 22.21 -6.72 -4.21
N GLY A 186 23.19 -7.34 -3.57
CA GLY A 186 24.55 -7.47 -4.09
C GLY A 186 24.62 -8.33 -5.37
N GLY A 187 25.83 -8.50 -5.90
CA GLY A 187 26.01 -9.32 -7.10
C GLY A 187 25.92 -10.83 -6.81
N ALA A 188 25.15 -11.55 -7.62
CA ALA A 188 25.19 -13.00 -7.72
C ALA A 188 25.57 -13.39 -9.17
N PRO A 189 26.88 -13.51 -9.48
CA PRO A 189 27.34 -13.74 -10.85
C PRO A 189 26.83 -15.04 -11.49
N GLN A 190 26.62 -16.08 -10.68
CA GLN A 190 26.10 -17.38 -11.17
C GLN A 190 24.66 -17.27 -11.70
N GLU A 191 23.90 -16.31 -11.18
CA GLU A 191 22.50 -16.05 -11.54
C GLU A 191 22.35 -14.85 -12.48
N ASN A 192 23.48 -14.23 -12.88
CA ASN A 192 23.51 -12.97 -13.63
C ASN A 192 22.63 -11.87 -12.98
N PHE A 193 22.72 -11.75 -11.66
CA PHE A 193 21.87 -10.87 -10.87
C PHE A 193 22.67 -9.77 -10.17
N LEU A 194 22.11 -8.56 -10.19
CA LEU A 194 22.56 -7.40 -9.43
C LEU A 194 21.35 -6.50 -9.15
N GLY A 195 21.17 -6.07 -7.90
CA GLY A 195 20.16 -5.07 -7.54
C GLY A 195 20.53 -3.68 -8.04
N ALA A 196 19.55 -2.77 -8.07
CA ALA A 196 19.74 -1.42 -8.61
C ALA A 196 20.77 -0.57 -7.81
N ALA A 197 20.75 -0.64 -6.47
CA ALA A 197 21.64 0.11 -5.59
C ALA A 197 22.41 -0.82 -4.61
N PRO A 198 23.39 -1.60 -5.10
CA PRO A 198 23.97 -2.73 -4.37
C PRO A 198 24.84 -2.34 -3.16
N GLU A 199 25.18 -1.07 -2.96
CA GLU A 199 25.95 -0.55 -1.83
C GLU A 199 25.11 0.31 -0.87
N SER A 200 23.78 0.35 -1.03
CA SER A 200 22.89 0.99 -0.07
C SER A 200 22.83 0.26 1.27
N THR A 201 22.59 1.04 2.33
CA THR A 201 22.25 0.54 3.66
C THR A 201 20.77 0.14 3.68
N LEU A 202 20.42 -0.93 4.39
CA LEU A 202 19.05 -1.41 4.49
C LEU A 202 18.51 -1.23 5.91
N ALA A 203 17.23 -0.94 6.04
CA ALA A 203 16.48 -1.16 7.27
C ALA A 203 15.17 -1.86 6.94
N VAL A 204 14.78 -2.84 7.75
CA VAL A 204 13.63 -3.69 7.42
C VAL A 204 12.66 -3.75 8.59
N VAL A 205 11.39 -3.51 8.30
CA VAL A 205 10.29 -3.81 9.20
C VAL A 205 9.53 -5.00 8.64
N LYS A 206 9.53 -6.11 9.38
CA LYS A 206 8.61 -7.22 9.11
C LYS A 206 7.29 -6.91 9.78
N LEU A 207 6.28 -6.64 8.97
CA LEU A 207 4.95 -6.29 9.43
C LEU A 207 4.25 -7.51 10.04
N LYS A 208 3.49 -7.30 11.12
CA LYS A 208 2.64 -8.35 11.66
C LYS A 208 1.31 -8.43 10.89
N PRO A 209 0.69 -9.62 10.80
CA PRO A 209 -0.65 -9.73 10.24
C PRO A 209 -1.66 -8.81 10.94
N ALA A 210 -2.61 -8.29 10.16
CA ALA A 210 -3.76 -7.56 10.67
C ALA A 210 -4.55 -8.42 11.66
N LYS A 211 -5.07 -7.80 12.72
CA LYS A 211 -5.90 -8.48 13.72
C LYS A 211 -7.16 -9.08 13.10
N GLN A 212 -7.59 -10.22 13.64
CA GLN A 212 -8.70 -10.98 13.08
C GLN A 212 -9.99 -10.16 13.00
N TYR A 213 -10.30 -9.34 14.01
CA TYR A 213 -11.51 -8.51 13.98
C TYR A 213 -11.58 -7.59 12.74
N LEU A 214 -10.42 -7.10 12.27
CA LEU A 214 -10.34 -6.18 11.14
C LEU A 214 -10.46 -6.95 9.83
N ARG A 215 -9.87 -8.16 9.77
CA ARG A 215 -10.06 -9.10 8.67
C ARG A 215 -11.52 -9.48 8.52
N ASP A 216 -12.21 -9.79 9.62
CA ASP A 216 -13.63 -10.09 9.66
C ASP A 216 -14.49 -8.89 9.24
N TYR A 217 -14.13 -7.68 9.71
CA TYR A 217 -14.83 -6.44 9.34
C TYR A 217 -14.84 -6.18 7.83
N TYR A 218 -13.75 -6.56 7.14
CA TYR A 218 -13.55 -6.39 5.70
C TYR A 218 -13.74 -7.67 4.87
N PHE A 219 -14.14 -8.80 5.48
CA PHE A 219 -14.20 -10.12 4.84
C PHE A 219 -12.93 -10.53 4.10
N ILE A 220 -11.76 -10.24 4.68
CA ILE A 220 -10.47 -10.62 4.10
C ILE A 220 -10.30 -12.12 4.24
N ALA A 221 -10.03 -12.81 3.13
CA ALA A 221 -9.77 -14.25 3.09
C ALA A 221 -8.71 -14.68 4.12
N ASP A 222 -8.94 -15.76 4.87
CA ASP A 222 -8.00 -16.20 5.93
C ASP A 222 -6.59 -16.50 5.41
N SER A 223 -6.46 -16.95 4.16
CA SER A 223 -5.17 -17.22 3.53
C SER A 223 -4.44 -15.96 3.04
N ALA A 224 -5.08 -14.79 3.05
CA ALA A 224 -4.51 -13.57 2.51
C ALA A 224 -3.50 -12.93 3.48
N THR A 225 -2.33 -12.57 2.96
CA THR A 225 -1.40 -11.66 3.62
C THR A 225 -2.04 -10.27 3.70
N ALA A 226 -2.30 -9.80 4.90
CA ALA A 226 -2.88 -8.48 5.13
C ALA A 226 -2.20 -7.82 6.33
N TYR A 227 -1.77 -6.58 6.15
CA TYR A 227 -1.16 -5.73 7.17
C TYR A 227 -2.10 -4.58 7.51
N GLN A 228 -2.25 -4.24 8.78
CA GLN A 228 -3.13 -3.14 9.20
C GLN A 228 -2.41 -1.79 9.14
N GLU A 229 -3.15 -0.74 8.79
CA GLU A 229 -2.63 0.61 8.58
C GLU A 229 -1.86 1.15 9.80
N THR A 230 -2.34 0.91 11.02
CA THR A 230 -1.68 1.35 12.26
C THR A 230 -0.24 0.85 12.38
N ASP A 231 0.00 -0.42 12.03
CA ASP A 231 1.33 -1.03 12.10
C ASP A 231 2.25 -0.48 10.99
N ILE A 232 1.68 -0.12 9.84
CA ILE A 232 2.38 0.52 8.71
C ILE A 232 2.81 1.95 9.08
N LEU A 233 1.93 2.75 9.70
CA LEU A 233 2.27 4.11 10.14
C LEU A 233 3.43 4.07 11.15
N LEU A 234 3.39 3.12 12.10
CA LEU A 234 4.45 2.93 13.08
C LEU A 234 5.76 2.43 12.44
N ALA A 235 5.69 1.56 11.42
CA ALA A 235 6.85 1.12 10.64
C ALA A 235 7.56 2.28 9.93
N ILE A 236 6.79 3.18 9.30
CA ILE A 236 7.33 4.37 8.63
C ILE A 236 8.02 5.28 9.66
N LYS A 237 7.38 5.52 10.81
CA LYS A 237 7.98 6.27 11.91
C LYS A 237 9.32 5.68 12.33
N TYR A 238 9.35 4.37 12.60
CA TYR A 238 10.57 3.67 13.00
C TYR A 238 11.72 3.85 11.98
N LEU A 239 11.42 3.68 10.70
CA LEU A 239 12.40 3.86 9.62
C LEU A 239 12.89 5.31 9.54
N SER A 240 12.01 6.29 9.74
CA SER A 240 12.37 7.71 9.78
C SER A 240 13.23 8.05 10.99
N ASP A 241 12.89 7.57 12.18
CA ASP A 241 13.67 7.76 13.41
C ASP A 241 15.07 7.14 13.26
N LEU A 242 15.16 5.96 12.63
CA LEU A 242 16.44 5.30 12.34
C LEU A 242 17.29 6.11 11.35
N ALA A 243 16.69 6.60 10.26
CA ALA A 243 17.37 7.45 9.30
C ALA A 243 17.93 8.73 9.95
N ALA A 244 17.13 9.37 10.81
CA ALA A 244 17.53 10.55 11.55
C ALA A 244 18.67 10.26 12.54
N LYS A 245 18.60 9.13 13.27
CA LYS A 245 19.63 8.67 14.22
C LYS A 245 20.99 8.49 13.54
N TYR A 246 21.01 7.92 12.34
CA TYR A 246 22.23 7.66 11.58
C TYR A 246 22.58 8.75 10.55
N LYS A 247 21.77 9.81 10.46
CA LYS A 247 21.94 10.95 9.53
C LYS A 247 22.05 10.51 8.07
N LEU A 248 21.23 9.54 7.68
CA LEU A 248 21.18 9.03 6.31
C LEU A 248 19.93 9.58 5.59
N PRO A 249 20.03 9.94 4.29
CA PRO A 249 18.85 10.09 3.46
C PRO A 249 18.09 8.76 3.38
N LEU A 250 16.77 8.83 3.39
CA LEU A 250 15.87 7.70 3.48
C LEU A 250 15.02 7.57 2.22
N ILE A 251 14.99 6.37 1.67
CA ILE A 251 13.99 5.96 0.68
C ILE A 251 13.05 4.99 1.37
N LEU A 252 11.75 5.29 1.38
CA LEU A 252 10.72 4.39 1.89
C LEU A 252 10.21 3.56 0.71
N CYS A 253 10.56 2.28 0.66
CA CYS A 253 10.10 1.34 -0.35
C CYS A 253 8.78 0.69 0.11
N ILE A 254 7.65 1.15 -0.43
CA ILE A 254 6.31 0.76 0.00
C ILE A 254 5.65 -0.05 -1.12
N ALA A 255 5.88 -1.36 -1.09
CA ALA A 255 5.29 -2.31 -2.02
C ALA A 255 3.95 -2.87 -1.48
N LEU A 256 3.12 -2.01 -0.91
CA LEU A 256 1.83 -2.35 -0.31
C LEU A 256 0.70 -1.50 -0.91
N GLY A 257 -0.50 -2.06 -0.99
CA GLY A 257 -1.66 -1.39 -1.60
C GLY A 257 -3.00 -1.84 -1.03
N THR A 258 -4.05 -1.06 -1.28
CA THR A 258 -5.46 -1.39 -1.00
C THR A 258 -6.44 -0.64 -1.91
N ASN A 259 -7.56 -1.27 -2.26
CA ASN A 259 -8.71 -0.63 -2.92
C ASN A 259 -9.68 0.05 -1.93
N SER A 260 -9.41 -0.04 -0.61
CA SER A 260 -10.26 0.65 0.37
C SER A 260 -10.00 2.16 0.32
N GLY A 261 -11.05 2.96 0.34
CA GLY A 261 -10.97 4.42 0.39
C GLY A 261 -11.49 5.11 -0.86
N GLY A 262 -11.60 6.43 -0.80
CA GLY A 262 -12.16 7.22 -1.90
C GLY A 262 -11.25 7.42 -3.10
N HIS A 263 -10.05 6.82 -3.14
CA HIS A 263 -9.06 6.97 -4.20
C HIS A 263 -8.65 8.43 -4.49
N LEU A 264 -8.49 9.25 -3.44
CA LEU A 264 -8.13 10.69 -3.52
C LEU A 264 -6.83 11.05 -2.80
N GLY A 265 -6.07 10.07 -2.30
CA GLY A 265 -4.88 10.35 -1.49
C GLY A 265 -5.17 10.93 -0.10
N LEU A 266 -6.42 10.87 0.39
CA LEU A 266 -6.85 11.50 1.65
C LEU A 266 -6.90 10.54 2.86
N LEU A 267 -6.49 9.27 2.69
CA LEU A 267 -6.39 8.33 3.81
C LEU A 267 -5.23 8.70 4.75
N PRO A 268 -5.24 8.25 6.02
CA PRO A 268 -4.17 8.54 6.97
C PRO A 268 -2.78 8.18 6.44
N LEU A 269 -2.61 6.98 5.86
CA LEU A 269 -1.33 6.57 5.27
C LEU A 269 -0.89 7.50 4.12
N SER A 270 -1.80 7.81 3.18
CA SER A 270 -1.50 8.70 2.06
C SER A 270 -1.05 10.09 2.53
N ASN A 271 -1.80 10.69 3.47
CA ASN A 271 -1.46 11.99 4.05
C ASN A 271 -0.13 11.95 4.82
N LEU A 272 0.13 10.88 5.58
CA LEU A 272 1.39 10.72 6.31
C LEU A 272 2.57 10.67 5.35
N LEU A 273 2.44 9.94 4.23
CA LEU A 273 3.47 9.88 3.20
C LEU A 273 3.66 11.23 2.49
N ASP A 274 2.60 12.01 2.26
CA ASP A 274 2.72 13.38 1.73
C ASP A 274 3.52 14.31 2.66
N LEU A 275 3.38 14.12 3.97
CA LEU A 275 4.13 14.89 4.98
C LEU A 275 5.59 14.46 5.03
N TYR A 276 5.89 13.16 5.01
CA TYR A 276 7.26 12.67 4.91
C TYR A 276 7.93 13.06 3.58
N ALA A 277 7.21 12.99 2.46
CA ALA A 277 7.73 13.36 1.14
C ALA A 277 8.13 14.84 1.03
N SER A 278 7.59 15.69 1.91
CA SER A 278 7.93 17.12 2.00
C SER A 278 9.11 17.41 2.92
N LYS A 279 9.60 16.42 3.66
CA LYS A 279 10.81 16.55 4.46
C LYS A 279 12.03 16.38 3.56
N ALA A 280 13.09 17.11 3.90
CA ALA A 280 14.39 16.94 3.31
C ALA A 280 14.84 15.47 3.41
N ASN A 281 15.29 14.93 2.28
CA ASN A 281 15.97 13.65 2.15
C ASN A 281 15.14 12.42 2.55
N ILE A 282 13.81 12.52 2.55
CA ILE A 282 12.89 11.37 2.73
C ILE A 282 12.06 11.22 1.46
N ILE A 283 12.25 10.10 0.76
CA ILE A 283 11.67 9.83 -0.56
C ILE A 283 10.77 8.58 -0.50
N PRO A 284 9.45 8.73 -0.33
CA PRO A 284 8.54 7.60 -0.41
C PRO A 284 8.28 7.17 -1.85
N VAL A 285 8.39 5.86 -2.10
CA VAL A 285 8.13 5.22 -3.38
C VAL A 285 7.03 4.17 -3.20
N THR A 286 5.98 4.30 -3.99
CA THR A 286 4.75 3.51 -3.98
C THR A 286 4.44 3.02 -5.39
N GLY A 287 3.53 2.06 -5.52
CA GLY A 287 3.13 1.49 -6.80
C GLY A 287 1.63 1.62 -7.06
N VAL A 288 1.25 1.45 -8.32
CA VAL A 288 -0.15 1.51 -8.77
C VAL A 288 -0.98 0.29 -8.36
N GLY A 289 -0.36 -0.81 -7.98
CA GLY A 289 -1.06 -2.07 -7.73
C GLY A 289 -1.38 -2.85 -9.00
N ASN A 290 -2.14 -3.95 -8.88
CA ASN A 290 -2.35 -4.92 -9.95
C ASN A 290 -3.83 -5.14 -10.28
N GLU A 291 -4.64 -4.09 -10.17
CA GLU A 291 -6.11 -4.20 -10.16
C GLU A 291 -6.75 -3.77 -11.48
N ALA A 292 -5.99 -3.32 -12.49
CA ALA A 292 -6.55 -2.80 -13.73
C ALA A 292 -7.38 -3.83 -14.52
N ASN A 293 -7.00 -5.10 -14.43
CA ASN A 293 -7.71 -6.21 -15.05
C ASN A 293 -8.53 -7.06 -14.05
N GLY A 294 -8.51 -6.69 -12.75
CA GLY A 294 -9.22 -7.41 -11.70
C GLY A 294 -10.75 -7.26 -11.78
N ARG A 295 -11.25 -6.31 -12.58
CA ARG A 295 -12.68 -5.98 -12.71
C ARG A 295 -13.31 -5.56 -11.37
N HIS A 296 -12.51 -4.90 -10.53
CA HIS A 296 -12.88 -4.45 -9.18
C HIS A 296 -13.19 -2.95 -9.11
N HIS A 297 -13.27 -2.26 -10.25
CA HIS A 297 -13.73 -0.88 -10.32
C HIS A 297 -14.87 -0.74 -11.33
N PHE A 298 -15.88 0.04 -10.95
CA PHE A 298 -17.00 0.46 -11.78
C PHE A 298 -17.12 1.99 -11.73
N GLN A 299 -17.39 2.62 -12.87
CA GLN A 299 -17.62 4.06 -12.98
C GLN A 299 -18.83 4.32 -13.86
N TYR A 300 -19.65 5.29 -13.48
CA TYR A 300 -20.75 5.75 -14.32
C TYR A 300 -21.06 7.23 -14.09
N THR A 301 -21.60 7.88 -15.12
CA THR A 301 -22.02 9.28 -15.09
C THR A 301 -23.52 9.35 -15.33
N LEU A 302 -24.28 9.62 -14.26
CA LEU A 302 -25.71 9.86 -14.33
C LEU A 302 -25.98 11.19 -15.06
N LYS A 303 -26.96 11.22 -15.97
CA LYS A 303 -27.18 12.40 -16.83
C LYS A 303 -28.17 13.41 -16.25
N ASN A 304 -29.13 12.94 -15.46
CA ASN A 304 -30.18 13.76 -14.87
C ASN A 304 -30.87 13.00 -13.72
N ILE A 305 -31.83 13.66 -13.05
CA ILE A 305 -32.51 13.11 -11.86
C ILE A 305 -33.37 11.86 -12.14
N ALA A 306 -33.78 11.64 -13.40
CA ALA A 306 -34.57 10.48 -13.81
C ALA A 306 -33.70 9.30 -14.27
N ASP A 307 -32.38 9.50 -14.35
CA ASP A 307 -31.43 8.47 -14.73
C ASP A 307 -31.16 7.50 -13.57
N SER A 308 -30.74 6.28 -13.90
CA SER A 308 -30.29 5.30 -12.91
C SER A 308 -29.25 4.38 -13.53
N ALA A 309 -28.29 3.96 -12.71
CA ALA A 309 -27.27 3.00 -13.11
C ALA A 309 -27.55 1.65 -12.45
N THR A 310 -27.53 0.57 -13.23
CA THR A 310 -27.58 -0.80 -12.68
C THR A 310 -26.17 -1.37 -12.67
N VAL A 311 -25.62 -1.55 -11.48
CA VAL A 311 -24.28 -2.11 -11.27
C VAL A 311 -24.42 -3.60 -11.01
N GLU A 312 -23.93 -4.43 -11.91
CA GLU A 312 -24.05 -5.88 -11.83
C GLU A 312 -22.75 -6.51 -11.30
N ILE A 313 -22.87 -7.25 -10.21
CA ILE A 313 -21.78 -7.89 -9.49
C ILE A 313 -22.00 -9.39 -9.55
N ARG A 314 -21.06 -10.12 -10.15
CA ARG A 314 -21.07 -11.58 -10.13
C ARG A 314 -20.43 -12.07 -8.84
N VAL A 315 -21.16 -12.91 -8.10
CA VAL A 315 -20.69 -13.60 -6.90
C VAL A 315 -20.67 -15.10 -7.17
N GLY A 316 -19.53 -15.74 -6.97
CA GLY A 316 -19.32 -17.17 -7.12
C GLY A 316 -19.83 -17.98 -5.91
N GLU A 317 -19.76 -19.30 -6.03
CA GLU A 317 -20.11 -20.20 -4.93
C GLU A 317 -19.10 -20.11 -3.78
N GLY A 318 -19.58 -20.27 -2.54
CA GLY A 318 -18.71 -20.37 -1.36
C GLY A 318 -18.05 -19.07 -0.91
N VAL A 319 -18.47 -17.91 -1.42
CA VAL A 319 -17.99 -16.60 -0.97
C VAL A 319 -18.51 -16.34 0.46
N PRO A 320 -17.64 -16.20 1.47
CA PRO A 320 -18.08 -15.99 2.86
C PRO A 320 -18.62 -14.57 3.09
N GLY A 321 -18.12 -13.60 2.34
CA GLY A 321 -18.54 -12.21 2.33
C GLY A 321 -17.62 -11.34 1.49
N PHE A 322 -18.02 -10.09 1.27
CA PHE A 322 -17.19 -9.07 0.62
C PHE A 322 -17.67 -7.67 1.00
N THR A 323 -16.81 -6.68 0.79
CA THR A 323 -17.19 -5.26 0.90
C THR A 323 -17.31 -4.60 -0.46
N LEU A 324 -17.96 -3.46 -0.51
CA LEU A 324 -18.09 -2.63 -1.71
C LEU A 324 -18.24 -1.19 -1.25
N GLU A 325 -17.49 -0.27 -1.85
CA GLU A 325 -17.56 1.15 -1.53
C GLU A 325 -18.02 1.94 -2.74
N LEU A 326 -19.11 2.70 -2.60
CA LEU A 326 -19.56 3.69 -3.58
C LEU A 326 -19.12 5.08 -3.12
N TRP A 327 -18.47 5.83 -4.02
CA TRP A 327 -18.03 7.19 -3.77
C TRP A 327 -18.43 8.15 -4.89
N ASN A 328 -18.76 9.38 -4.50
CA ASN A 328 -19.05 10.51 -5.38
C ASN A 328 -18.72 11.84 -4.69
N SER A 329 -18.60 12.89 -5.48
CA SER A 329 -18.37 14.25 -4.98
C SER A 329 -19.68 14.96 -4.69
N ILE A 330 -19.77 15.65 -3.55
CA ILE A 330 -20.81 16.63 -3.25
C ILE A 330 -20.71 17.76 -4.30
N PRO A 331 -21.83 18.26 -4.87
CA PRO A 331 -23.20 18.18 -4.34
C PRO A 331 -24.05 17.02 -4.86
N ASN A 332 -23.46 16.03 -5.56
CA ASN A 332 -24.22 14.82 -5.87
C ASN A 332 -24.60 14.12 -4.56
N VAL A 333 -25.83 13.60 -4.51
CA VAL A 333 -26.32 12.77 -3.41
C VAL A 333 -27.04 11.59 -4.02
N LEU A 334 -26.60 10.38 -3.71
CA LEU A 334 -27.06 9.17 -4.37
C LEU A 334 -27.83 8.28 -3.40
N ALA A 335 -28.87 7.64 -3.92
CA ALA A 335 -29.59 6.55 -3.27
C ALA A 335 -29.27 5.23 -3.97
N PHE A 336 -29.60 4.13 -3.29
CA PHE A 336 -29.40 2.80 -3.85
C PHE A 336 -30.56 1.86 -3.51
N SER A 337 -30.71 0.84 -4.34
CA SER A 337 -31.39 -0.42 -3.98
C SER A 337 -30.54 -1.61 -4.40
N ILE A 338 -30.65 -2.68 -3.63
CA ILE A 338 -29.97 -3.96 -3.80
C ILE A 338 -31.01 -4.95 -4.31
N VAL A 339 -30.71 -5.60 -5.43
CA VAL A 339 -31.52 -6.70 -5.99
C VAL A 339 -30.71 -7.98 -5.86
N SER A 340 -31.31 -8.97 -5.19
CA SER A 340 -30.72 -10.30 -5.05
C SER A 340 -30.77 -11.09 -6.36
N PRO A 341 -30.01 -12.19 -6.49
CA PRO A 341 -30.06 -13.06 -7.66
C PRO A 341 -31.45 -13.63 -7.96
N SER A 342 -32.32 -13.80 -6.95
CA SER A 342 -33.71 -14.25 -7.15
C SER A 342 -34.68 -13.13 -7.55
N GLY A 343 -34.24 -11.87 -7.49
CA GLY A 343 -35.04 -10.69 -7.81
C GLY A 343 -35.69 -10.00 -6.62
N GLU A 344 -35.35 -10.39 -5.37
CA GLU A 344 -35.79 -9.67 -4.18
C GLU A 344 -35.09 -8.30 -4.14
N THR A 345 -35.88 -7.22 -4.10
CA THR A 345 -35.36 -5.87 -3.98
C THR A 345 -35.49 -5.34 -2.55
N ARG A 346 -34.39 -4.83 -2.02
CA ARG A 346 -34.31 -4.13 -0.73
C ARG A 346 -33.49 -2.86 -0.90
N GLY A 347 -33.80 -1.82 -0.16
CA GLY A 347 -33.06 -0.56 -0.25
C GLY A 347 -33.87 0.60 0.29
N ARG A 348 -33.27 1.78 0.29
CA ARG A 348 -33.93 3.02 0.70
C ARG A 348 -33.57 4.16 -0.24
N ASN A 349 -34.60 4.89 -0.63
CA ASN A 349 -34.50 6.05 -1.53
C ASN A 349 -34.72 7.35 -0.76
N THR A 350 -33.99 7.56 0.35
CA THR A 350 -34.14 8.78 1.19
C THR A 350 -32.80 9.33 1.63
N ILE A 351 -32.69 10.66 1.71
CA ILE A 351 -31.49 11.35 2.24
C ILE A 351 -31.40 11.10 3.75
N ARG A 352 -30.25 10.63 4.23
CA ARG A 352 -29.90 10.61 5.66
C ARG A 352 -28.46 11.05 5.81
N THR A 353 -28.07 11.63 6.94
CA THR A 353 -26.73 12.24 7.08
C THR A 353 -25.66 11.22 7.48
N THR A 354 -25.99 10.30 8.41
CA THR A 354 -25.18 9.13 8.79
C THR A 354 -26.05 8.05 9.42
N GLU A 355 -26.20 6.89 8.79
CA GLU A 355 -26.99 5.76 9.33
C GLU A 355 -26.37 4.41 8.91
N ARG A 356 -26.71 3.37 9.68
CA ARG A 356 -26.52 1.98 9.30
C ARG A 356 -27.87 1.32 9.06
N ASP A 357 -28.00 0.62 7.95
CA ASP A 357 -29.10 -0.30 7.67
C ASP A 357 -28.59 -1.74 7.53
N GLU A 358 -29.45 -2.70 7.88
CA GLU A 358 -29.22 -4.13 7.68
C GLU A 358 -30.39 -4.71 6.87
N PHE A 359 -30.09 -5.28 5.71
CA PHE A 359 -31.06 -5.90 4.82
C PHE A 359 -30.85 -7.41 4.81
N GLN A 360 -31.86 -8.15 5.27
CA GLN A 360 -31.87 -9.61 5.24
C GLN A 360 -32.63 -10.10 4.01
N PHE A 361 -31.97 -10.92 3.19
CA PHE A 361 -32.50 -11.62 2.03
C PHE A 361 -32.76 -13.07 2.43
N LEU A 362 -33.99 -13.36 2.83
CA LEU A 362 -34.32 -14.61 3.54
C LEU A 362 -34.21 -15.85 2.65
N LEU A 363 -34.52 -15.73 1.35
CA LEU A 363 -34.43 -16.85 0.41
C LEU A 363 -32.97 -17.20 0.08
N GLU A 364 -32.11 -16.19 0.04
CA GLU A 364 -30.68 -16.30 -0.21
C GLU A 364 -29.88 -16.67 1.05
N GLY A 365 -30.39 -16.38 2.23
CA GLY A 365 -29.65 -16.46 3.48
C GLY A 365 -28.53 -15.42 3.58
N THR A 366 -28.65 -14.31 2.84
CA THR A 366 -27.66 -13.23 2.75
C THR A 366 -28.07 -12.03 3.59
N THR A 367 -27.10 -11.43 4.29
CA THR A 367 -27.29 -10.15 4.98
C THR A 367 -26.41 -9.09 4.34
N ALA A 368 -27.00 -7.97 3.90
CA ALA A 368 -26.28 -6.80 3.43
C ALA A 368 -26.34 -5.70 4.49
N ILE A 369 -25.19 -5.36 5.07
CA ILE A 369 -25.03 -4.25 6.02
C ILE A 369 -24.54 -3.05 5.22
N VAL A 370 -25.23 -1.91 5.36
CA VAL A 370 -24.86 -0.68 4.66
C VAL A 370 -24.67 0.45 5.65
N ASP A 371 -23.44 0.97 5.73
CA ASP A 371 -23.13 2.20 6.44
C ASP A 371 -23.10 3.36 5.43
N TYR A 372 -23.99 4.34 5.61
CA TYR A 372 -24.09 5.52 4.76
C TYR A 372 -23.46 6.73 5.45
N LYS A 373 -22.68 7.52 4.70
CA LYS A 373 -22.05 8.74 5.19
C LYS A 373 -22.08 9.84 4.13
N LEU A 374 -22.94 10.85 4.32
CA LEU A 374 -23.11 11.94 3.36
C LEU A 374 -21.83 12.79 3.22
N LEU A 375 -21.15 13.02 4.34
CA LEU A 375 -19.92 13.81 4.38
C LEU A 375 -18.86 12.99 5.11
N VAL A 376 -17.97 12.37 4.33
CA VAL A 376 -16.75 11.76 4.86
C VAL A 376 -15.83 12.86 5.37
N GLU A 377 -15.28 12.68 6.57
CA GLU A 377 -14.59 13.74 7.28
C GLU A 377 -13.41 14.30 6.47
N ARG A 378 -13.27 15.63 6.48
CA ARG A 378 -12.22 16.39 5.76
C ARG A 378 -12.21 16.19 4.25
N THR A 379 -13.27 15.61 3.70
CA THR A 379 -13.48 15.48 2.27
C THR A 379 -14.79 16.17 1.88
N ASN A 380 -14.98 16.37 0.59
CA ASN A 380 -16.25 16.76 -0.01
C ASN A 380 -16.95 15.54 -0.65
N GLN A 381 -16.81 14.36 -0.04
CA GLN A 381 -17.23 13.09 -0.62
C GLN A 381 -18.36 12.45 0.19
N GLU A 382 -19.31 11.86 -0.53
CA GLU A 382 -20.28 10.91 0.01
C GLU A 382 -19.71 9.49 -0.13
N LEU A 383 -19.98 8.64 0.88
CA LEU A 383 -19.63 7.23 0.91
C LEU A 383 -20.85 6.39 1.25
N ILE A 384 -21.06 5.32 0.48
CA ILE A 384 -21.96 4.22 0.82
C ILE A 384 -21.13 2.95 0.90
N PHE A 385 -20.98 2.43 2.12
CA PHE A 385 -20.15 1.26 2.41
C PHE A 385 -21.01 0.03 2.63
N PHE A 386 -20.95 -0.91 1.68
CA PHE A 386 -21.69 -2.15 1.69
C PHE A 386 -20.82 -3.29 2.22
N ARG A 387 -21.44 -4.17 3.00
CA ARG A 387 -20.84 -5.39 3.56
C ARG A 387 -21.82 -6.54 3.39
N PHE A 388 -21.52 -7.44 2.46
CA PHE A 388 -22.32 -8.62 2.17
C PHE A 388 -21.80 -9.80 3.00
N GLN A 389 -22.65 -10.34 3.86
CA GLN A 389 -22.38 -11.54 4.66
C GLN A 389 -23.08 -12.73 4.02
N LYS A 390 -22.32 -13.80 3.77
CA LYS A 390 -22.80 -15.04 3.13
C LYS A 390 -23.65 -14.76 1.89
N PRO A 391 -23.11 -14.02 0.90
CA PRO A 391 -23.83 -13.74 -0.33
C PRO A 391 -24.12 -15.03 -1.09
N SER A 392 -25.37 -15.20 -1.52
CA SER A 392 -25.72 -16.29 -2.42
C SER A 392 -25.03 -16.11 -3.78
N PRO A 393 -24.67 -17.21 -4.46
CA PRO A 393 -24.07 -17.15 -5.78
C PRO A 393 -25.07 -16.62 -6.81
N GLY A 394 -24.56 -15.83 -7.77
CA GLY A 394 -25.37 -15.25 -8.83
C GLY A 394 -24.99 -13.81 -9.15
N ILE A 395 -25.91 -13.11 -9.80
CA ILE A 395 -25.71 -11.70 -10.15
C ILE A 395 -26.51 -10.85 -9.16
N TRP A 396 -25.78 -10.15 -8.29
CA TRP A 396 -26.33 -9.10 -7.45
C TRP A 396 -26.37 -7.80 -8.25
N LYS A 397 -27.42 -6.99 -8.05
CA LYS A 397 -27.53 -5.68 -8.71
C LYS A 397 -27.63 -4.58 -7.68
N ILE A 398 -26.84 -3.53 -7.85
CA ILE A 398 -26.99 -2.27 -7.12
C ILE A 398 -27.56 -1.25 -8.10
N ILE A 399 -28.82 -0.85 -7.90
CA ILE A 399 -29.45 0.21 -8.68
C ILE A 399 -29.15 1.53 -7.98
N VAL A 400 -28.34 2.37 -8.59
CA VAL A 400 -27.94 3.68 -8.09
C VAL A 400 -28.80 4.76 -8.77
N SER A 401 -29.44 5.61 -7.97
CA SER A 401 -30.30 6.69 -8.46
C SER A 401 -29.99 8.00 -7.75
N PRO A 402 -29.95 9.14 -8.45
CA PRO A 402 -29.64 10.42 -7.83
C PRO A 402 -30.83 10.97 -7.02
N LEU A 403 -30.55 11.46 -5.82
CA LEU A 403 -31.44 12.35 -5.06
C LEU A 403 -31.11 13.82 -5.34
N ARG A 404 -29.84 14.09 -5.65
CA ARG A 404 -29.33 15.37 -6.15
C ARG A 404 -28.17 15.08 -7.08
N ILE A 405 -28.02 15.87 -8.15
CA ILE A 405 -27.00 15.64 -9.16
C ILE A 405 -26.52 16.94 -9.79
N ILE A 406 -25.22 17.01 -10.08
CA ILE A 406 -24.57 18.07 -10.86
C ILE A 406 -23.77 17.44 -12.00
N ASP A 407 -22.66 16.77 -11.70
CA ASP A 407 -21.85 16.07 -12.71
C ASP A 407 -22.28 14.60 -12.88
N GLY A 408 -22.96 14.02 -11.89
CA GLY A 408 -23.44 12.64 -11.91
C GLY A 408 -22.39 11.55 -11.82
N LEU A 409 -21.12 11.92 -11.63
CA LEU A 409 -20.03 10.95 -11.60
C LEU A 409 -19.99 10.23 -10.25
N PHE A 410 -20.01 8.90 -10.31
CA PHE A 410 -19.71 8.07 -9.15
C PHE A 410 -18.86 6.88 -9.56
N HIS A 411 -18.21 6.32 -8.54
CA HIS A 411 -17.33 5.19 -8.66
C HIS A 411 -17.70 4.15 -7.60
N MET A 412 -17.42 2.88 -7.91
CA MET A 412 -17.54 1.80 -6.95
C MET A 412 -16.30 0.91 -7.02
N TRP A 413 -15.75 0.56 -5.86
CA TRP A 413 -14.62 -0.37 -5.76
C TRP A 413 -14.97 -1.59 -4.91
N LEU A 414 -14.55 -2.75 -5.42
CA LEU A 414 -14.43 -3.99 -4.66
C LEU A 414 -13.03 -4.05 -4.01
N PRO A 415 -12.84 -4.89 -2.98
CA PRO A 415 -11.53 -5.13 -2.37
C PRO A 415 -10.49 -5.58 -3.38
N LEU A 416 -9.22 -5.59 -2.95
CA LEU A 416 -8.15 -6.19 -3.73
C LEU A 416 -8.47 -7.65 -4.07
N SER A 417 -7.99 -8.08 -5.24
CA SER A 417 -8.09 -9.49 -5.68
C SER A 417 -7.58 -10.47 -4.63
N SER A 418 -6.49 -10.12 -3.93
CA SER A 418 -5.89 -10.95 -2.89
C SER A 418 -6.69 -11.04 -1.59
N PHE A 419 -7.65 -10.14 -1.35
CA PHE A 419 -8.49 -10.14 -0.16
C PHE A 419 -9.82 -10.88 -0.35
N ILE A 420 -10.25 -11.05 -1.59
CA ILE A 420 -11.52 -11.71 -1.92
C ILE A 420 -11.33 -13.23 -1.88
N GLN A 421 -12.16 -13.92 -1.10
CA GLN A 421 -12.26 -15.37 -1.15
C GLN A 421 -13.34 -15.79 -2.17
N GLY A 422 -12.93 -16.45 -3.24
CA GLY A 422 -13.82 -16.86 -4.34
C GLY A 422 -13.88 -15.83 -5.46
N GLU A 423 -14.93 -15.87 -6.28
CA GLU A 423 -15.12 -14.95 -7.41
C GLU A 423 -16.10 -13.83 -7.04
N VAL A 424 -15.63 -12.58 -6.97
CA VAL A 424 -16.50 -11.40 -6.83
C VAL A 424 -15.99 -10.30 -7.74
N PHE A 425 -16.73 -9.95 -8.80
CA PHE A 425 -16.29 -8.92 -9.74
C PHE A 425 -17.45 -8.22 -10.45
N PHE A 426 -17.19 -7.03 -10.99
CA PHE A 426 -18.17 -6.30 -11.81
C PHE A 426 -18.28 -6.91 -13.21
N LEU A 427 -19.52 -7.08 -13.69
CA LEU A 427 -19.74 -7.51 -15.07
C LEU A 427 -19.28 -6.43 -16.07
N ASN A 428 -19.56 -5.16 -15.77
CA ASN A 428 -19.20 -4.00 -16.58
C ASN A 428 -18.16 -3.13 -15.87
N SER A 429 -16.93 -3.63 -15.72
CA SER A 429 -15.84 -2.92 -15.03
C SER A 429 -15.18 -1.83 -15.89
N ASN A 430 -14.51 -0.88 -15.24
CA ASN A 430 -13.65 0.12 -15.88
C ASN A 430 -12.17 -0.10 -15.46
N PRO A 431 -11.23 -0.19 -16.42
CA PRO A 431 -9.81 -0.44 -16.12
C PRO A 431 -9.03 0.79 -15.61
N TYR A 432 -9.60 2.00 -15.70
CA TYR A 432 -9.05 3.25 -15.18
C TYR A 432 -9.46 3.50 -13.73
N TYR A 433 -8.80 4.42 -13.03
CA TYR A 433 -8.99 4.68 -11.58
C TYR A 433 -8.76 3.43 -10.70
N THR A 434 -7.79 2.60 -11.09
CA THR A 434 -7.44 1.34 -10.44
C THR A 434 -6.12 1.43 -9.66
N ILE A 435 -5.59 2.64 -9.48
CA ILE A 435 -4.45 2.91 -8.61
C ILE A 435 -4.85 2.62 -7.16
N THR A 436 -4.17 1.67 -6.55
CA THR A 436 -4.38 1.30 -5.14
C THR A 436 -3.86 2.39 -4.21
N ASN A 437 -4.54 2.65 -3.09
CA ASN A 437 -3.99 3.50 -2.03
C ASN A 437 -2.76 2.78 -1.42
N PRO A 438 -1.66 3.48 -1.09
CA PRO A 438 -1.49 4.94 -1.09
C PRO A 438 -0.85 5.51 -2.38
N GLY A 439 -0.84 4.77 -3.50
CA GLY A 439 -0.24 5.22 -4.76
C GLY A 439 -0.89 6.46 -5.40
N ASN A 440 -2.00 6.92 -4.84
CA ASN A 440 -2.69 8.17 -5.19
C ASN A 440 -2.37 9.33 -4.23
N ALA A 441 -1.38 9.18 -3.34
CA ALA A 441 -0.85 10.29 -2.56
C ALA A 441 -0.11 11.27 -3.50
N SER A 442 -0.24 12.57 -3.26
CA SER A 442 0.16 13.60 -4.24
C SER A 442 1.68 13.70 -4.41
N ARG A 443 2.42 13.63 -3.30
CA ARG A 443 3.87 13.88 -3.26
C ARG A 443 4.74 12.62 -3.41
N PRO A 444 4.43 11.47 -2.80
CA PRO A 444 5.16 10.22 -3.02
C PRO A 444 5.32 9.92 -4.50
N ILE A 445 6.40 9.21 -4.85
CA ILE A 445 6.58 8.69 -6.19
C ILE A 445 5.64 7.49 -6.34
N CYS A 446 4.76 7.52 -7.34
CA CYS A 446 3.89 6.42 -7.73
C CYS A 446 4.28 5.89 -9.10
N VAL A 447 4.58 4.59 -9.18
CA VAL A 447 5.18 3.98 -10.37
C VAL A 447 4.27 2.89 -10.93
N SER A 448 3.96 2.98 -12.22
CA SER A 448 3.34 1.87 -12.97
C SER A 448 4.39 0.92 -13.53
N TYR A 449 3.97 -0.18 -14.14
CA TYR A 449 4.91 -1.15 -14.67
C TYR A 449 4.60 -1.66 -16.07
N TYR A 450 5.68 -2.06 -16.75
CA TYR A 450 5.65 -2.55 -18.11
C TYR A 450 6.61 -3.74 -18.30
N ASP A 451 6.47 -4.42 -19.43
CA ASP A 451 7.43 -5.41 -19.87
C ASP A 451 8.60 -4.74 -20.58
N GLY A 452 9.76 -4.70 -19.93
CA GLY A 452 10.95 -4.07 -20.49
C GLY A 452 11.60 -4.85 -21.65
N ASN A 453 11.20 -6.10 -21.91
CA ASN A 453 11.66 -6.83 -23.10
C ASN A 453 10.91 -6.38 -24.36
N THR A 454 9.61 -6.08 -24.23
CA THR A 454 8.71 -5.77 -25.35
C THR A 454 8.28 -4.31 -25.41
N ASN A 455 8.54 -3.52 -24.35
CA ASN A 455 7.98 -2.19 -24.13
C ASN A 455 6.44 -2.14 -24.10
N ALA A 456 5.79 -3.28 -23.83
CA ALA A 456 4.34 -3.36 -23.71
C ALA A 456 3.88 -3.00 -22.28
N ILE A 457 2.76 -2.28 -22.16
CA ILE A 457 2.14 -2.00 -20.86
C ILE A 457 1.70 -3.31 -20.20
N ALA A 458 1.90 -3.44 -18.89
CA ALA A 458 1.38 -4.58 -18.16
C ALA A 458 -0.15 -4.48 -18.04
N LEU A 459 -0.86 -5.56 -18.38
CA LEU A 459 -2.32 -5.57 -18.39
C LEU A 459 -2.91 -5.28 -17.01
N ASP A 460 -2.31 -5.86 -15.97
CA ASP A 460 -2.78 -5.76 -14.59
C ASP A 460 -2.32 -4.47 -13.91
N SER A 461 -1.36 -3.72 -14.49
CA SER A 461 -0.85 -2.49 -13.90
C SER A 461 -1.97 -1.48 -13.70
N GLY A 462 -2.19 -1.08 -12.45
CA GLY A 462 -3.14 -0.05 -12.06
C GLY A 462 -2.97 1.22 -12.92
N ARG A 463 -4.10 1.83 -13.28
CA ARG A 463 -4.17 2.95 -14.22
C ARG A 463 -4.86 4.12 -13.58
N GLY A 464 -4.31 5.30 -13.82
CA GLY A 464 -4.86 6.56 -13.34
C GLY A 464 -6.05 7.06 -14.14
N TYR A 465 -6.36 8.35 -14.04
CA TYR A 465 -5.85 9.28 -13.02
C TYR A 465 -6.47 8.98 -11.64
N ASP A 466 -6.19 9.79 -10.62
CA ASP A 466 -7.06 9.84 -9.44
C ASP A 466 -8.34 10.64 -9.75
N ARG A 467 -9.31 10.65 -8.82
CA ARG A 467 -10.61 11.29 -9.08
C ARG A 467 -10.60 12.83 -8.96
N TYR A 468 -9.47 13.43 -8.60
CA TYR A 468 -9.22 14.88 -8.71
C TYR A 468 -8.38 15.22 -9.96
N ASP A 469 -8.28 14.29 -10.91
CA ASP A 469 -7.46 14.41 -12.11
C ASP A 469 -5.96 14.60 -11.79
N GLY A 470 -5.54 14.15 -10.60
CA GLY A 470 -4.14 14.06 -10.21
C GLY A 470 -3.41 13.04 -11.08
N ILE A 471 -2.26 13.47 -11.60
CA ILE A 471 -1.47 12.70 -12.56
C ILE A 471 -0.69 11.63 -11.81
N HIS A 472 -1.34 10.48 -11.67
CA HIS A 472 -0.74 9.22 -11.24
C HIS A 472 -1.00 8.16 -12.30
N PRO A 473 -0.08 7.19 -12.53
CA PRO A 473 1.29 7.12 -12.02
C PRO A 473 2.13 8.33 -12.47
N ASP A 474 3.23 8.61 -11.76
CA ASP A 474 4.17 9.65 -12.17
C ASP A 474 4.96 9.21 -13.40
N PHE A 475 5.42 7.95 -13.43
CA PHE A 475 6.13 7.33 -14.54
C PHE A 475 6.08 5.81 -14.41
N THR A 476 6.70 5.09 -15.35
CA THR A 476 6.67 3.64 -15.41
C THR A 476 8.08 3.05 -15.33
N ALA A 477 8.25 1.95 -14.61
CA ALA A 477 9.49 1.17 -14.58
C ALA A 477 9.22 -0.30 -14.96
N PRO A 478 10.24 -1.08 -15.36
CA PRO A 478 10.04 -2.50 -15.63
C PRO A 478 9.43 -3.23 -14.43
N GLY A 479 8.49 -4.13 -14.66
CA GLY A 479 7.90 -4.95 -13.59
C GLY A 479 7.31 -6.29 -14.05
N ILE A 480 7.62 -6.71 -15.28
CA ILE A 480 7.22 -8.01 -15.83
C ILE A 480 8.47 -8.88 -16.04
N SER A 481 8.38 -10.15 -15.64
CA SER A 481 9.42 -11.16 -15.86
C SER A 481 10.79 -10.79 -15.31
N ILE A 482 10.85 -10.28 -14.09
CA ILE A 482 12.10 -9.85 -13.45
C ILE A 482 12.61 -10.95 -12.51
N LEU A 483 13.89 -11.27 -12.63
CA LEU A 483 14.60 -12.19 -11.75
C LEU A 483 14.91 -11.50 -10.42
N GLY A 484 14.55 -12.12 -9.30
CA GLY A 484 14.87 -11.65 -7.96
C GLY A 484 15.15 -12.81 -7.01
N SER A 485 15.69 -12.49 -5.82
CA SER A 485 16.05 -13.49 -4.82
C SER A 485 14.87 -13.84 -3.90
N LEU A 486 14.80 -15.11 -3.52
CA LEU A 486 13.90 -15.65 -2.52
C LEU A 486 14.73 -16.18 -1.34
N PRO A 487 14.09 -16.37 -0.17
CA PRO A 487 14.74 -16.95 0.99
C PRO A 487 15.48 -18.26 0.69
N ASN A 488 16.61 -18.45 1.38
CA ASN A 488 17.57 -19.55 1.22
C ASN A 488 18.35 -19.51 -0.09
N ASN A 489 18.77 -18.31 -0.53
CA ASN A 489 19.55 -18.08 -1.76
C ASN A 489 18.92 -18.67 -3.03
N ARG A 490 17.59 -18.73 -3.05
CA ARG A 490 16.86 -19.14 -4.25
C ARG A 490 16.63 -17.92 -5.14
N PHE A 491 16.38 -18.15 -6.41
CA PHE A 491 16.00 -17.12 -7.35
C PHE A 491 14.75 -17.53 -8.10
N ALA A 492 13.94 -16.54 -8.45
CA ALA A 492 12.76 -16.78 -9.26
C ALA A 492 12.41 -15.57 -10.10
N VAL A 493 11.65 -15.80 -11.17
CA VAL A 493 11.12 -14.75 -12.02
C VAL A 493 9.72 -14.40 -11.56
N ARG A 494 9.45 -13.10 -11.38
CA ARG A 494 8.16 -12.57 -10.94
C ARG A 494 7.69 -11.39 -11.78
N SER A 495 6.41 -11.09 -11.65
CA SER A 495 5.77 -9.90 -12.20
C SER A 495 4.90 -9.22 -11.15
N GLY A 496 4.82 -7.90 -11.22
CA GLY A 496 3.92 -7.10 -10.38
C GLY A 496 4.41 -5.69 -10.11
N SER A 497 3.53 -4.87 -9.58
CA SER A 497 3.83 -3.48 -9.21
C SER A 497 4.92 -3.36 -8.13
N SER A 498 5.09 -4.37 -7.27
CA SER A 498 6.14 -4.35 -6.23
C SER A 498 7.56 -4.27 -6.82
N LEU A 499 7.76 -4.84 -8.01
CA LEU A 499 9.05 -4.88 -8.70
C LEU A 499 9.44 -3.50 -9.25
N SER A 500 8.49 -2.77 -9.84
CA SER A 500 8.75 -1.41 -10.34
C SER A 500 9.01 -0.43 -9.20
N VAL A 501 8.35 -0.63 -8.04
CA VAL A 501 8.63 0.10 -6.79
C VAL A 501 10.06 -0.16 -6.34
N ALA A 502 10.49 -1.43 -6.29
CA ALA A 502 11.84 -1.81 -5.87
C ALA A 502 12.92 -1.20 -6.78
N ILE A 503 12.76 -1.32 -8.10
CA ILE A 503 13.69 -0.76 -9.09
C ILE A 503 13.77 0.77 -8.95
N THR A 504 12.61 1.43 -8.80
CA THR A 504 12.57 2.88 -8.62
C THR A 504 13.18 3.31 -7.30
N ALA A 505 12.99 2.57 -6.21
CA ALA A 505 13.66 2.82 -4.94
C ALA A 505 15.18 2.74 -5.09
N GLY A 506 15.71 1.74 -5.80
CA GLY A 506 17.13 1.68 -6.11
C GLY A 506 17.61 2.84 -6.98
N ALA A 507 16.85 3.22 -8.02
CA ALA A 507 17.17 4.38 -8.86
C ALA A 507 17.17 5.70 -8.06
N CYS A 508 16.25 5.86 -7.09
CA CYS A 508 16.26 6.98 -6.16
C CYS A 508 17.55 6.99 -5.32
N ALA A 509 18.05 5.82 -4.88
CA ALA A 509 19.27 5.75 -4.09
C ALA A 509 20.51 6.18 -4.88
N LEU A 510 20.59 5.76 -6.15
CA LEU A 510 21.66 6.20 -7.04
C LEU A 510 21.61 7.71 -7.28
N LEU A 511 20.41 8.27 -7.48
CA LEU A 511 20.24 9.70 -7.71
C LEU A 511 20.54 10.53 -6.44
N LEU A 512 20.13 10.06 -5.26
CA LEU A 512 20.44 10.71 -3.99
C LEU A 512 21.94 10.67 -3.66
N GLU A 513 22.62 9.55 -3.91
CA GLU A 513 24.09 9.48 -3.79
C GLU A 513 24.74 10.55 -4.68
N TRP A 514 24.29 10.68 -5.92
CA TRP A 514 24.84 11.68 -6.84
C TRP A 514 24.60 13.11 -6.35
N ILE A 515 23.36 13.46 -6.02
CA ILE A 515 22.97 14.83 -5.65
C ILE A 515 23.59 15.25 -4.31
N LEU A 516 23.48 14.40 -3.29
CA LEU A 516 23.88 14.77 -1.93
C LEU A 516 25.39 14.58 -1.72
N LEU A 517 25.97 13.51 -2.25
CA LEU A 517 27.36 13.16 -1.95
C LEU A 517 28.35 13.62 -3.02
N GLN A 518 27.97 13.64 -4.29
CA GLN A 518 28.87 14.07 -5.37
C GLN A 518 28.73 15.56 -5.71
N LEU A 519 27.49 16.07 -5.85
CA LEU A 519 27.26 17.50 -6.10
C LEU A 519 27.33 18.35 -4.82
N GLY A 520 27.16 17.75 -3.64
CA GLY A 520 27.21 18.45 -2.36
C GLY A 520 25.99 19.32 -2.08
N VAL A 521 24.83 18.98 -2.65
CA VAL A 521 23.57 19.66 -2.33
C VAL A 521 23.15 19.28 -0.90
N GLU A 522 22.77 20.28 -0.08
CA GLU A 522 22.47 20.04 1.34
C GLU A 522 21.24 19.16 1.57
N SER A 523 20.20 19.34 0.75
CA SER A 523 18.98 18.53 0.81
C SER A 523 18.17 18.57 -0.47
N VAL A 524 17.37 17.53 -0.66
CA VAL A 524 16.34 17.44 -1.70
C VAL A 524 15.05 16.85 -1.15
N ASP A 525 13.91 17.25 -1.71
CA ASP A 525 12.62 16.63 -1.40
C ASP A 525 12.16 15.64 -2.49
N THR A 526 11.05 14.95 -2.23
CA THR A 526 10.50 13.97 -3.18
C THR A 526 10.04 14.61 -4.49
N THR A 527 9.53 15.83 -4.44
CA THR A 527 9.02 16.54 -5.63
C THR A 527 10.15 16.84 -6.61
N GLN A 528 11.32 17.24 -6.10
CA GLN A 528 12.51 17.47 -6.90
C GLN A 528 12.99 16.16 -7.54
N ILE A 529 13.13 15.08 -6.77
CA ILE A 529 13.54 13.76 -7.29
C ILE A 529 12.57 13.25 -8.36
N LYS A 530 11.26 13.33 -8.09
CA LYS A 530 10.20 13.00 -9.04
C LYS A 530 10.34 13.81 -10.34
N SER A 531 10.55 15.12 -10.24
CA SER A 531 10.70 16.01 -11.39
C SER A 531 11.92 15.65 -12.26
N LEU A 532 13.04 15.25 -11.63
CA LEU A 532 14.24 14.82 -12.35
C LEU A 532 14.02 13.53 -13.14
N PHE A 533 13.29 12.57 -12.56
CA PHE A 533 12.89 11.37 -13.31
C PHE A 533 11.93 11.69 -14.44
N VAL A 534 10.97 12.60 -14.22
CA VAL A 534 10.07 13.08 -15.27
C VAL A 534 10.84 13.75 -16.41
N ILE A 535 11.81 14.61 -16.12
CA ILE A 535 12.64 15.27 -17.15
C ILE A 535 13.40 14.22 -17.98
N GLY A 536 14.05 13.27 -17.32
CA GLY A 536 14.80 12.20 -17.99
C GLY A 536 13.96 11.08 -18.59
N ALA A 537 12.64 11.07 -18.39
CA ALA A 537 11.79 9.97 -18.82
C ALA A 537 11.83 9.77 -20.35
N THR A 538 11.88 8.50 -20.77
CA THR A 538 11.80 8.14 -22.19
C THR A 538 10.34 8.15 -22.63
N ARG A 539 10.06 8.90 -23.71
CA ARG A 539 8.72 9.10 -24.25
C ARG A 539 8.69 8.68 -25.72
N PRO A 540 8.13 7.50 -26.04
CA PRO A 540 7.90 7.10 -27.42
C PRO A 540 7.02 8.12 -28.14
N SER A 541 7.40 8.53 -29.36
CA SER A 541 6.65 9.52 -30.15
C SER A 541 5.26 9.04 -30.60
N THR A 542 4.98 7.75 -30.45
CA THR A 542 3.70 7.12 -30.78
C THR A 542 2.64 7.29 -29.70
N MET A 543 2.97 7.89 -28.55
CA MET A 543 2.06 8.08 -27.41
C MET A 543 2.04 9.54 -26.96
N THR A 544 0.89 9.98 -26.44
CA THR A 544 0.74 11.28 -25.79
C THR A 544 1.03 11.15 -24.31
N PHE A 545 1.74 12.14 -23.75
CA PHE A 545 2.11 12.18 -22.34
C PHE A 545 1.68 13.51 -21.70
N PRO A 546 1.31 13.52 -20.41
CA PRO A 546 1.13 12.33 -19.58
C PRO A 546 -0.11 11.53 -19.97
N ASN A 547 -0.15 10.24 -19.61
CA ASN A 547 -1.33 9.39 -19.78
C ASN A 547 -1.54 8.46 -18.56
N PRO A 548 -2.76 7.92 -18.36
CA PRO A 548 -3.11 7.09 -17.21
C PRO A 548 -2.28 5.81 -17.01
N GLU A 549 -1.70 5.27 -18.08
CA GLU A 549 -0.95 4.02 -18.04
C GLU A 549 0.54 4.25 -17.77
N TRP A 550 1.11 5.26 -18.42
CA TRP A 550 2.55 5.50 -18.46
C TRP A 550 3.01 6.70 -17.63
N GLY A 551 2.08 7.46 -17.06
CA GLY A 551 2.40 8.73 -16.41
C GLY A 551 3.12 9.64 -17.38
N TYR A 552 4.29 10.14 -16.99
CA TYR A 552 5.15 10.97 -17.82
C TYR A 552 6.14 10.21 -18.72
N GLY A 553 6.18 8.88 -18.69
CA GLY A 553 7.05 8.06 -19.55
C GLY A 553 7.80 6.96 -18.80
N GLN A 554 8.77 6.36 -19.46
CA GLN A 554 9.59 5.28 -18.92
C GLN A 554 10.76 5.83 -18.11
N LEU A 555 10.99 5.31 -16.91
CA LEU A 555 12.14 5.60 -16.07
C LEU A 555 13.44 5.37 -16.85
N ASN A 556 14.26 6.41 -16.97
CA ASN A 556 15.57 6.35 -17.60
C ASN A 556 16.56 7.21 -16.79
N LEU A 557 17.19 6.56 -15.81
CA LEU A 557 18.13 7.23 -14.90
C LEU A 557 19.35 7.80 -15.62
N PHE A 558 19.84 7.13 -16.67
CA PHE A 558 20.97 7.63 -17.45
C PHE A 558 20.63 8.97 -18.12
N ARG A 559 19.48 9.03 -18.79
CA ARG A 559 19.00 10.27 -19.39
C ARG A 559 18.73 11.35 -18.34
N THR A 560 18.22 10.99 -17.16
CA THR A 560 18.11 11.94 -16.04
C THR A 560 19.46 12.60 -15.72
N PHE A 561 20.56 11.83 -15.66
CA PHE A 561 21.90 12.39 -15.46
C PHE A 561 22.40 13.22 -16.64
N GLU A 562 22.10 12.83 -17.88
CA GLU A 562 22.47 13.60 -19.07
C GLU A 562 21.78 14.97 -19.10
N GLU A 563 20.47 15.02 -18.84
CA GLU A 563 19.71 16.27 -18.78
C GLU A 563 20.26 17.18 -17.67
N LEU A 564 20.57 16.61 -16.50
CA LEU A 564 21.17 17.33 -15.37
C LEU A 564 22.55 17.91 -15.63
N ARG A 565 23.31 17.40 -16.62
CA ARG A 565 24.61 17.98 -17.04
C ARG A 565 24.45 19.18 -17.98
N ASN A 566 23.31 19.29 -18.64
CA ASN A 566 23.04 20.36 -19.61
C ASN A 566 22.48 21.63 -18.95
N TYR A 567 22.14 21.55 -17.65
CA TYR A 567 21.81 22.66 -16.77
C TYR A 567 22.99 22.95 -15.83
#